data_AF-A0A813I8J6-F1
#
_entry.id   AF-A0A813I8J6-F1
#
_cell.length_a   1.000
_cell.length_b   1.000
_cell.length_c   1.000
_cell.angle_alpha   90.00
_cell.angle_beta   90.00
_cell.angle_gamma   90.00
#
_symmetry.space_group_name_H-M   'P 1'
#
loop_
_entity.id
_entity.type
_entity.pdbx_description
1 polymer ?
#
loop_
_entity_poly.entity_id
_entity_poly.type
_entity_poly.pdbx_seq_one_letter_code
_entity_poly.pdbx_strand_id
1 'polypeptide(L)'
;YAANVPIQAELPELSALMQSMGEQVQSQLGAELGPAIPNTPVLYLGAGRQRTPLHFDPTENISAVLHGSKTFRLFPPAASSHLRPRGGMLPAAVCWIHGIVPAVYSDVNAWAPAGSPGGPDRGCPDPLDVQLE
;
A
#
# COMPACT_ATOMS: atom_id res chain seq x y z
N TYR A 1 2.62 -8.58 7.11
CA TYR A 1 3.63 -9.38 6.39
C TYR A 1 4.61 -9.96 7.39
N ALA A 2 5.13 -11.16 7.13
CA ALA A 2 6.20 -11.78 7.91
C ALA A 2 7.57 -11.21 7.52
N ALA A 3 7.75 -10.88 6.23
CA ALA A 3 8.95 -10.24 5.71
C ALA A 3 8.63 -9.34 4.51
N ASN A 4 9.49 -8.36 4.28
CA ASN A 4 9.59 -7.61 3.03
C ASN A 4 11.00 -7.82 2.45
N VAL A 5 11.08 -8.03 1.15
CA VAL A 5 12.33 -8.36 0.45
C VAL A 5 12.45 -7.40 -0.72
N PRO A 6 13.30 -6.36 -0.63
CA PRO A 6 13.58 -5.48 -1.76
C PRO A 6 14.19 -6.30 -2.89
N ILE A 7 13.48 -6.45 -4.01
CA ILE A 7 13.87 -7.39 -5.07
C ILE A 7 15.21 -6.98 -5.69
N GLN A 8 15.44 -5.68 -5.89
CA GLN A 8 16.68 -5.19 -6.48
C GLN A 8 17.93 -5.54 -5.63
N ALA A 9 17.80 -5.53 -4.30
CA ALA A 9 18.92 -5.79 -3.39
C ALA A 9 19.14 -7.29 -3.17
N GLU A 10 18.06 -8.05 -3.00
CA GLU A 10 18.12 -9.43 -2.52
C GLU A 10 17.95 -10.48 -3.64
N LEU A 11 17.34 -10.11 -4.77
CA LEU A 11 17.02 -10.98 -5.91
C LEU A 11 17.31 -10.27 -7.26
N PRO A 12 18.57 -9.89 -7.53
CA PRO A 12 18.93 -9.04 -8.67
C PRO A 12 18.59 -9.66 -10.03
N GLU A 13 18.62 -10.98 -10.15
CA GLU A 13 18.21 -11.70 -11.37
C GLU A 13 16.72 -11.52 -11.68
N LEU A 14 15.87 -11.55 -10.65
CA LEU A 14 14.44 -11.28 -10.80
C LEU A 14 14.21 -9.81 -11.13
N SER A 15 14.96 -8.91 -10.49
CA SER A 15 14.92 -7.47 -10.80
C SER A 15 15.25 -7.20 -12.27
N ALA A 16 16.25 -7.87 -12.84
CA ALA A 16 16.62 -7.72 -14.25
C ALA A 16 15.50 -8.17 -15.20
N LEU A 17 14.78 -9.25 -14.85
CA LEU A 17 13.63 -9.72 -15.62
C LEU A 17 12.46 -8.73 -15.60
N MET A 18 12.24 -8.08 -14.45
CA MET A 18 11.15 -7.11 -14.27
C MET A 18 11.45 -5.74 -14.91
N GLN A 19 12.71 -5.47 -15.25
CA GLN A 19 13.17 -4.16 -15.70
C GLN A 19 12.46 -3.69 -16.98
N SER A 20 12.30 -4.59 -17.95
CA SER A 20 11.62 -4.30 -19.21
C SER A 20 10.15 -3.90 -19.02
N MET A 21 9.45 -4.55 -18.09
CA MET A 21 8.07 -4.24 -17.74
C MET A 21 7.97 -2.91 -16.98
N GLY A 22 8.93 -2.64 -16.08
CA GLY A 22 9.03 -1.34 -15.41
C GLY A 22 9.23 -0.18 -16.39
N GLU A 23 10.12 -0.35 -17.37
CA GLU A 23 10.36 0.63 -18.44
C GLU A 23 9.10 0.86 -19.29
N GLN A 24 8.35 -0.20 -19.60
CA GLN A 24 7.09 -0.09 -20.33
C GLN A 24 6.04 0.72 -19.56
N VAL A 25 5.80 0.38 -18.29
CA VAL A 25 4.87 1.12 -17.42
C VAL A 25 5.29 2.59 -17.31
N GLN A 26 6.58 2.86 -17.07
CA GLN A 26 7.10 4.22 -16.98
C GLN A 26 6.91 5.00 -18.30
N SER A 27 7.12 4.36 -19.45
CA SER A 27 6.96 5.00 -20.76
C SER A 27 5.52 5.37 -21.09
N GLN A 28 4.55 4.57 -20.60
CA GLN A 28 3.14 4.74 -20.91
C GLN A 28 2.40 5.61 -19.89
N LEU A 29 2.73 5.47 -18.61
CA LEU A 29 1.98 6.07 -17.50
C LEU A 29 2.85 6.98 -16.63
N GLY A 30 4.16 7.05 -16.85
CA GLY A 30 5.10 7.67 -15.90
C GLY A 30 4.89 9.16 -15.63
N ALA A 31 4.17 9.89 -16.48
CA ALA A 31 3.79 11.29 -16.23
C ALA A 31 2.57 11.43 -15.31
N GLU A 32 1.77 10.37 -15.16
CA GLU A 32 0.57 10.32 -14.32
C GLU A 32 0.87 9.67 -12.96
N LEU A 33 1.95 8.91 -12.87
CA LEU A 33 2.41 8.29 -11.63
C LEU A 33 3.18 9.30 -10.77
N GLY A 34 3.06 9.13 -9.46
CA GLY A 34 3.83 9.80 -8.44
C GLY A 34 5.33 9.45 -8.49
N PRO A 35 6.14 10.08 -7.63
CA PRO A 35 7.59 9.90 -7.63
C PRO A 35 7.97 8.42 -7.41
N ALA A 36 9.05 7.97 -8.06
CA ALA A 36 9.57 6.63 -7.84
C ALA A 36 9.95 6.42 -6.36
N ILE A 37 9.50 5.31 -5.79
CA ILE A 37 9.83 4.93 -4.42
C ILE A 37 11.16 4.14 -4.42
N PRO A 38 12.14 4.49 -3.57
CA PRO A 38 13.36 3.72 -3.39
C PRO A 38 13.09 2.25 -3.03
N ASN A 39 13.98 1.34 -3.43
CA ASN A 39 13.92 -0.08 -3.08
C ASN A 39 12.67 -0.83 -3.58
N THR A 40 12.03 -0.33 -4.64
CA THR A 40 10.92 -1.03 -5.33
C THR A 40 11.41 -1.67 -6.64
N PRO A 41 10.79 -2.77 -7.11
CA PRO A 41 9.66 -3.51 -6.51
C PRO A 41 10.05 -4.30 -5.25
N VAL A 42 9.08 -4.52 -4.35
CA VAL A 42 9.25 -5.24 -3.08
C VAL A 42 8.43 -6.52 -3.09
N LEU A 43 9.05 -7.64 -2.74
CA LEU A 43 8.35 -8.90 -2.49
C LEU A 43 7.88 -8.96 -1.03
N TYR A 44 6.59 -9.18 -0.84
CA TYR A 44 6.01 -9.33 0.50
C TYR A 44 5.71 -10.80 0.78
N LEU A 45 6.28 -11.31 1.87
CA LEU A 45 6.04 -12.69 2.33
C LEU A 45 5.10 -12.64 3.54
N GLY A 46 4.05 -13.47 3.52
CA GLY A 46 3.05 -13.53 4.58
C GLY A 46 2.86 -14.94 5.11
N ALA A 47 2.56 -15.05 6.40
CA ALA A 47 1.86 -16.20 6.94
C ALA A 47 0.34 -15.95 6.82
N GLY A 48 -0.47 -16.99 6.61
CA GLY A 48 -1.92 -16.86 6.45
C GLY A 48 -2.57 -16.04 7.58
N ARG A 49 -3.67 -15.32 7.26
CA ARG A 49 -4.44 -14.45 8.18
C ARG A 49 -3.69 -13.23 8.71
N GLN A 50 -2.50 -12.90 8.20
CA GLN A 50 -1.87 -11.63 8.51
C GLN A 50 -2.68 -10.45 7.96
N ARG A 51 -2.73 -9.37 8.73
CA ARG A 51 -3.40 -8.13 8.37
C ARG A 51 -2.40 -6.99 8.33
N THR A 52 -2.49 -6.18 7.30
CA THR A 52 -1.82 -4.88 7.26
C THR A 52 -2.84 -3.84 7.76
N PRO A 53 -2.49 -3.00 8.75
CA PRO A 53 -3.36 -1.92 9.19
C PRO A 53 -3.76 -1.01 8.03
N LEU A 54 -4.90 -0.32 8.18
CA LEU A 54 -5.33 0.66 7.19
C LEU A 54 -4.29 1.76 7.06
N HIS A 55 -3.93 2.10 5.82
CA HIS A 55 -2.96 3.13 5.54
C HIS A 55 -3.22 3.82 4.20
N PHE A 56 -2.55 4.95 3.99
CA PHE A 56 -2.50 5.67 2.73
C PHE A 56 -1.07 5.65 2.19
N ASP A 57 -0.89 5.15 0.98
CA ASP A 57 0.39 5.24 0.28
C ASP A 57 0.54 6.64 -0.37
N PRO A 58 1.75 7.20 -0.42
CA PRO A 58 2.05 8.51 -1.02
C PRO A 58 2.12 8.49 -2.55
N THR A 59 2.13 7.31 -3.16
CA THR A 59 2.21 7.11 -4.61
C THR A 59 1.34 5.93 -5.01
N GLU A 60 1.15 5.76 -6.32
CA GLU A 60 0.47 4.62 -6.90
C GLU A 60 1.25 3.33 -6.60
N ASN A 61 0.49 2.24 -6.44
CA ASN A 61 1.03 0.96 -6.04
C ASN A 61 0.38 -0.14 -6.89
N ILE A 62 1.19 -0.93 -7.59
CA ILE A 62 0.75 -2.10 -8.35
C ILE A 62 1.11 -3.33 -7.54
N SER A 63 0.10 -4.07 -7.09
CA SER A 63 0.26 -5.29 -6.31
C SER A 63 -0.15 -6.52 -7.11
N ALA A 64 0.71 -7.54 -7.11
CA ALA A 64 0.42 -8.85 -7.67
C ALA A 64 0.56 -9.93 -6.59
N VAL A 65 -0.36 -10.91 -6.59
CA VAL A 65 -0.27 -12.09 -5.74
C VAL A 65 0.37 -13.21 -6.56
N LEU A 66 1.53 -13.69 -6.11
CA LEU A 66 2.23 -14.79 -6.77
C LEU A 66 1.80 -16.16 -6.22
N HIS A 67 1.35 -16.21 -4.97
CA HIS A 67 0.91 -17.42 -4.30
C HIS A 67 -0.03 -17.12 -3.13
N GLY A 68 -1.11 -17.90 -3.01
CA GLY A 68 -2.14 -17.75 -1.98
C GLY A 68 -3.25 -16.81 -2.44
N SER A 69 -3.91 -16.15 -1.49
CA SER A 69 -4.90 -15.13 -1.82
C SER A 69 -4.80 -13.96 -0.85
N LYS A 70 -5.23 -12.78 -1.32
CA LYS A 70 -5.22 -11.56 -0.51
C LYS A 70 -6.46 -10.73 -0.77
N THR A 71 -7.17 -10.41 0.30
CA THR A 71 -8.31 -9.51 0.27
C THR A 71 -7.87 -8.10 0.65
N PHE A 72 -8.25 -7.13 -0.18
CA PHE A 72 -8.06 -5.70 0.04
C PHE A 72 -9.41 -5.05 0.27
N ARG A 73 -9.40 -4.03 1.13
CA ARG A 73 -10.51 -3.11 1.30
C ARG A 73 -9.99 -1.72 1.03
N LEU A 74 -10.42 -1.13 -0.07
CA LEU A 74 -9.90 0.13 -0.60
C LEU A 74 -10.90 1.24 -0.34
N PHE A 75 -10.49 2.28 0.38
CA PHE A 75 -11.31 3.47 0.60
C PHE A 75 -10.90 4.56 -0.39
N PRO A 76 -11.85 5.30 -0.97
CA PRO A 76 -11.52 6.44 -1.83
C PRO A 76 -10.87 7.55 -0.99
N PRO A 77 -10.05 8.44 -1.59
CA PRO A 77 -9.45 9.56 -0.87
C PRO A 77 -10.46 10.47 -0.14
N ALA A 78 -11.68 10.59 -0.69
CA ALA A 78 -12.79 11.33 -0.06
C ALA A 78 -13.21 10.78 1.32
N ALA A 79 -12.87 9.53 1.63
CA ALA A 79 -13.16 8.92 2.93
C ALA A 79 -12.15 9.31 4.03
N SER A 80 -11.04 9.97 3.69
CA SER A 80 -9.91 10.19 4.60
C SER A 80 -10.30 10.82 5.95
N SER A 81 -11.17 11.83 5.95
CA SER A 81 -11.66 12.49 7.17
C SER A 81 -12.39 11.55 8.13
N HIS A 82 -13.03 10.50 7.61
CA HIS A 82 -13.79 9.49 8.37
C HIS A 82 -12.91 8.34 8.88
N LEU A 83 -11.66 8.28 8.39
CA LEU A 83 -10.71 7.21 8.68
C LEU A 83 -9.66 7.66 9.69
N ARG A 84 -9.75 8.87 10.25
CA ARG A 84 -8.90 9.34 11.37
C ARG A 84 -7.40 9.05 11.14
N PRO A 85 -6.81 9.48 10.00
CA PRO A 85 -5.40 9.24 9.70
C PRO A 85 -4.51 9.80 10.82
N ARG A 86 -3.49 9.03 11.21
CA ARG A 86 -2.44 9.43 12.12
C ARG A 86 -1.18 9.74 11.34
N GLY A 87 -0.80 11.01 11.38
CA GLY A 87 0.43 11.49 10.76
C GLY A 87 0.47 13.01 10.77
N GLY A 88 1.61 13.58 11.14
CA GLY A 88 1.93 14.99 10.92
C GLY A 88 2.98 15.12 9.81
N MET A 89 3.44 16.34 9.54
CA MET A 89 4.57 16.56 8.61
C MET A 89 5.83 15.76 9.00
N LEU A 90 6.08 15.56 10.30
CA LEU A 90 7.32 14.94 10.79
C LEU A 90 7.45 13.45 10.44
N PRO A 91 6.46 12.57 10.73
CA PRO A 91 6.50 11.18 10.30
C PRO A 91 6.62 11.03 8.78
N ALA A 92 5.90 11.86 8.01
CA ALA A 92 5.97 11.84 6.55
C ALA A 92 7.38 12.20 6.03
N ALA A 93 8.04 13.20 6.62
CA ALA A 93 9.39 13.63 6.24
C ALA A 93 10.47 12.58 6.59
N VAL A 94 10.40 11.99 7.78
CA VAL A 94 11.36 10.94 8.21
C VAL A 94 11.26 9.71 7.30
N CYS A 95 10.06 9.32 6.92
CA CYS A 95 9.81 8.22 6.00
C CYS A 95 10.38 8.46 4.58
N TRP A 96 10.20 9.67 4.04
CA TRP A 96 10.74 10.05 2.73
C TRP A 96 12.27 9.97 2.70
N ILE A 97 12.94 10.38 3.79
CA ILE A 97 14.41 10.32 3.91
C ILE A 97 14.92 8.88 3.98
N HIS A 98 14.19 7.97 4.62
CA HIS A 98 14.64 6.59 4.85
C HIS A 98 14.19 5.59 3.78
N GLY A 99 13.52 6.04 2.72
CA GLY A 99 13.04 5.14 1.66
C GLY A 99 11.98 4.13 2.16
N ILE A 100 11.32 4.44 3.27
CA ILE A 100 10.18 3.71 3.78
C ILE A 100 8.95 4.51 3.36
N VAL A 101 8.11 3.94 2.51
CA VAL A 101 6.84 4.55 2.08
C VAL A 101 6.04 4.96 3.32
N PRO A 102 5.78 6.26 3.59
CA PRO A 102 4.92 6.67 4.69
C PRO A 102 3.49 6.27 4.38
N ALA A 103 3.17 5.03 4.72
CA ALA A 103 1.82 4.66 5.05
C ALA A 103 1.34 5.59 6.17
N VAL A 104 0.46 6.56 5.87
CA VAL A 104 -0.25 7.30 6.92
C VAL A 104 -1.22 6.29 7.53
N TYR A 105 -0.94 5.83 8.74
CA TYR A 105 -1.74 4.76 9.33
C TYR A 105 -3.01 5.28 9.95
N SER A 106 -4.03 4.43 9.98
CA SER A 106 -5.24 4.64 10.75
C SER A 106 -5.42 3.50 11.75
N ASP A 107 -5.83 3.86 12.96
CA ASP A 107 -6.26 2.92 13.99
C ASP A 107 -7.67 2.35 13.72
N VAL A 108 -8.36 2.88 12.70
CA VAL A 108 -9.68 2.39 12.30
C VAL A 108 -9.55 0.96 11.82
N ASN A 109 -10.37 0.10 12.40
CA ASN A 109 -10.62 -1.22 11.87
C ASN A 109 -11.46 -1.08 10.59
N ALA A 110 -10.78 -1.08 9.44
CA ALA A 110 -11.38 -1.07 8.11
C ALA A 110 -12.47 -2.14 7.89
N TRP A 111 -12.43 -3.22 8.67
CA TRP A 111 -13.37 -4.34 8.56
C TRP A 111 -14.59 -4.20 9.48
N ALA A 112 -14.61 -3.22 10.37
CA ALA A 112 -15.75 -2.95 11.23
C ALA A 112 -16.83 -2.12 10.51
N PRO A 113 -18.13 -2.29 10.85
CA PRO A 113 -19.20 -1.46 10.30
C PRO A 113 -19.01 0.03 10.60
N ALA A 114 -19.44 0.90 9.68
CA ALA A 114 -19.41 2.35 9.91
C ALA A 114 -20.27 2.75 11.12
N GLY A 115 -19.74 3.65 11.95
CA GLY A 115 -20.38 4.09 13.19
C GLY A 115 -20.27 3.12 14.37
N SER A 116 -19.57 1.99 14.21
CA SER A 116 -19.23 1.09 15.31
C SER A 116 -17.99 1.57 16.07
N PRO A 117 -17.81 1.20 17.36
CA PRO A 117 -16.58 1.49 18.09
C PRO A 117 -15.34 0.94 17.37
N GLY A 118 -14.41 1.84 17.02
CA GLY A 118 -13.18 1.50 16.30
C GLY A 118 -13.35 1.31 14.78
N GLY A 119 -14.56 1.43 14.23
CA GLY A 119 -14.80 1.45 12.79
C GLY A 119 -14.73 2.85 12.18
N PRO A 120 -14.96 2.97 10.85
CA PRO A 120 -15.07 4.26 10.17
C PRO A 120 -16.20 5.11 10.76
N ASP A 121 -16.10 6.43 10.65
CA ASP A 121 -17.17 7.33 11.09
C ASP A 121 -18.46 7.14 10.26
N ARG A 122 -19.62 7.50 10.84
CA ARG A 122 -20.89 7.47 10.09
C ARG A 122 -20.80 8.37 8.86
N GLY A 123 -21.37 7.90 7.74
CA GLY A 123 -21.31 8.61 6.47
C GLY A 123 -19.98 8.48 5.73
N CYS A 124 -19.05 7.63 6.20
CA CYS A 124 -17.88 7.24 5.43
C CYS A 124 -18.32 6.62 4.09
N PRO A 125 -17.75 7.05 2.95
CA PRO A 125 -17.99 6.41 1.66
C PRO A 125 -17.72 4.91 1.70
N ASP A 126 -18.54 4.13 1.00
CA ASP A 126 -18.38 2.68 0.95
C ASP A 126 -17.03 2.30 0.33
N PRO A 127 -16.31 1.34 0.92
CA PRO A 127 -15.07 0.86 0.36
C PRO A 127 -15.32 -0.09 -0.82
N LEU A 128 -14.30 -0.23 -1.67
CA LEU A 128 -14.22 -1.28 -2.67
C LEU A 128 -13.51 -2.51 -2.08
N ASP A 129 -14.20 -3.65 -2.04
CA ASP A 129 -13.60 -4.92 -1.66
C ASP A 129 -13.03 -5.63 -2.90
N VAL A 130 -11.74 -5.97 -2.85
CA VAL A 130 -11.01 -6.63 -3.95
C VAL A 130 -10.35 -7.90 -3.44
N GLN A 131 -10.55 -9.02 -4.13
CA GLN A 131 -9.86 -10.27 -3.85
C GLN A 131 -8.90 -10.56 -5.01
N LEU A 132 -7.62 -10.75 -4.68
CA LEU A 132 -6.61 -11.22 -5.61
C LEU A 132 -6.28 -12.68 -5.29
N GLU A 133 -6.18 -13.50 -6.33
CA GLU A 133 -5.85 -14.93 -6.31
C GLU A 133 -4.55 -15.19 -7.09
#